data_AF-A0A7X7Y7C0-F1
#
_entry.id   AF-A0A7X7Y7C0-F1
#
_cell.length_a   1.000
_cell.length_b   1.000
_cell.length_c   1.000
_cell.angle_alpha   90.00
_cell.angle_beta   90.00
_cell.angle_gamma   90.00
#
_symmetry.space_group_name_H-M   'P 1'
#
loop_
_entity.id
_entity.type
_entity.pdbx_description
1 polymer ?
#
loop_
_entity_poly.entity_id
_entity_poly.type
_entity_poly.pdbx_seq_one_letter_code
_entity_poly.pdbx_strand_id
1 'polypeptide(L)'
;MDAVNDIVTLLKYLILGLVQGVTEPIPISSSGHLIIVREIFGIEAKGLSFEIFVNFASLLAVLIIYRHDIIRLITNGLTYLIKKDPAAK
;
A
#
# COMPACT_ATOMS: atom_id res chain seq x y z
N MET A 1 -29.72 -5.82 -15.54
CA MET A 1 -29.59 -5.31 -14.16
C MET A 1 -28.16 -5.47 -13.64
N ASP A 2 -27.27 -6.07 -14.44
CA ASP A 2 -25.97 -6.57 -14.00
C ASP A 2 -24.87 -5.50 -14.08
N ALA A 3 -24.85 -4.72 -15.18
CA ALA A 3 -23.87 -3.64 -15.36
C ALA A 3 -23.92 -2.55 -14.28
N VAL A 4 -25.11 -2.24 -13.75
CA VAL A 4 -25.26 -1.24 -12.67
C VAL A 4 -24.68 -1.78 -11.36
N ASN A 5 -24.91 -3.06 -11.06
CA ASN A 5 -24.34 -3.70 -9.87
C ASN A 5 -22.82 -3.84 -9.97
N ASP A 6 -22.29 -4.09 -11.16
CA ASP A 6 -20.84 -4.15 -11.42
C ASP A 6 -20.19 -2.79 -11.18
N ILE A 7 -20.79 -1.70 -11.67
CA ILE A 7 -20.31 -0.34 -11.45
C ILE A 7 -20.32 0.00 -9.95
N VAL A 8 -21.41 -0.31 -9.24
CA VAL A 8 -21.50 -0.08 -7.79
C VAL A 8 -20.42 -0.87 -7.03
N THR A 9 -20.13 -2.10 -7.45
CA THR A 9 -19.08 -2.92 -6.86
C THR A 9 -17.69 -2.34 -7.13
N LEU A 10 -17.44 -1.85 -8.34
CA LEU A 10 -16.18 -1.19 -8.69
C LEU A 10 -15.96 0.08 -7.85
N LEU A 11 -17.01 0.88 -7.65
CA LEU A 11 -16.95 2.06 -6.80
C LEU A 11 -16.64 1.70 -5.34
N LYS A 12 -17.24 0.62 -4.81
CA LYS A 12 -16.92 0.10 -3.47
C LYS A 12 -15.43 -0.24 -3.34
N TYR A 13 -14.85 -0.95 -4.31
CA TYR A 13 -13.42 -1.28 -4.28
C TYR A 13 -12.51 -0.07 -4.50
N LEU A 14 -12.93 0.89 -5.32
CA LEU A 14 -12.21 2.16 -5.48
C LEU A 14 -12.13 2.91 -4.15
N ILE A 15 -13.24 3.01 -3.41
CA ILE A 15 -13.29 3.66 -2.10
C ILE A 15 -12.34 2.97 -1.11
N LEU A 16 -12.36 1.63 -1.05
CA LEU A 16 -11.44 0.89 -0.18
C LEU A 16 -9.97 1.10 -0.57
N GLY A 17 -9.66 1.09 -1.87
CA GLY A 17 -8.32 1.39 -2.35
C GLY A 17 -7.84 2.79 -1.99
N LEU A 18 -8.73 3.79 -2.08
CA LEU A 18 -8.44 5.17 -1.65
C LEU A 18 -8.19 5.26 -0.14
N VAL A 19 -9.02 4.59 0.67
CA VAL A 19 -8.83 4.52 2.12
C VAL A 19 -7.48 3.90 2.44
N GLN A 20 -7.12 2.75 1.84
CA GLN A 20 -5.80 2.16 2.03
C GLN A 20 -4.69 3.13 1.62
N GLY A 21 -4.77 3.73 0.43
CA GLY A 21 -3.74 4.62 -0.09
C GLY A 21 -3.51 5.88 0.76
N VAL A 22 -4.57 6.43 1.36
CA VAL A 22 -4.48 7.60 2.25
C VAL A 22 -4.00 7.19 3.65
N THR A 23 -4.45 6.04 4.15
CA THR A 23 -4.17 5.65 5.53
C THR A 23 -2.86 4.89 5.71
N GLU A 24 -2.35 4.18 4.71
CA GLU A 24 -1.10 3.41 4.83
C GLU A 24 0.13 4.27 5.15
N PRO A 25 0.36 5.44 4.51
CA PRO A 25 1.52 6.27 4.82
C PRO A 25 1.44 6.94 6.19
N ILE A 26 0.26 6.96 6.81
CA ILE A 26 -0.02 7.66 8.07
C ILE A 26 -0.13 6.61 9.20
N PRO A 27 0.50 6.81 10.37
CA PRO A 27 0.51 5.81 11.44
C PRO A 27 -0.83 5.77 12.22
N ILE A 28 -1.92 5.44 11.54
CA ILE A 28 -3.29 5.42 12.08
C ILE A 28 -3.98 4.05 11.94
N SER A 29 -3.23 2.99 11.60
CA SER A 29 -3.75 1.65 11.31
C SER A 29 -4.69 1.60 10.10
N SER A 30 -4.11 1.35 8.92
CA SER A 30 -4.84 1.23 7.65
C SER A 30 -5.82 0.06 7.64
N SER A 31 -5.45 -1.09 8.20
CA SER A 31 -6.32 -2.28 8.30
C SER A 31 -7.59 -2.01 9.12
N GLY A 32 -7.47 -1.27 10.23
CA GLY A 32 -8.62 -0.88 11.04
C GLY A 32 -9.62 -0.01 10.27
N HIS A 33 -9.12 0.98 9.53
CA HIS A 33 -9.96 1.83 8.69
C HIS A 33 -10.63 1.03 7.56
N LEU A 34 -9.92 0.09 6.95
CA LEU A 34 -10.48 -0.77 5.90
C LEU A 34 -11.63 -1.64 6.43
N ILE A 35 -11.50 -2.21 7.64
CA ILE A 35 -12.55 -2.99 8.29
C ILE A 35 -13.79 -2.12 8.58
N ILE A 36 -13.59 -0.93 9.16
CA ILE A 36 -14.69 -0.01 9.49
C ILE A 36 -15.46 0.39 8.22
N VAL A 37 -14.76 0.79 7.16
CA VAL A 37 -15.40 1.20 5.90
C VAL A 37 -16.13 0.02 5.24
N ARG A 38 -15.55 -1.19 5.28
CA ARG A 38 -16.24 -2.38 4.75
C ARG A 38 -17.57 -2.65 5.46
N GLU A 39 -17.60 -2.54 6.78
CA GLU A 39 -18.79 -2.76 7.58
C GLU A 39 -19.86 -1.69 7.29
N ILE A 40 -19.46 -0.41 7.24
CA ILE A 40 -20.37 0.72 6.95
C ILE A 40 -21.02 0.58 5.57
N PHE A 41 -20.27 0.15 4.55
CA PHE A 41 -20.75 0.06 3.17
C PHE A 41 -21.32 -1.33 2.80
N GLY A 42 -21.44 -2.24 3.77
CA GLY A 42 -21.92 -3.61 3.55
C GLY A 42 -21.14 -4.32 2.43
N ILE A 43 -19.82 -4.18 2.44
CA ILE A 43 -18.95 -4.76 1.40
C ILE A 43 -18.56 -6.16 1.85
N GLU A 44 -19.16 -7.19 1.24
CA GLU A 44 -18.71 -8.58 1.35
C GLU A 44 -17.41 -8.81 0.55
N ALA A 45 -16.38 -7.99 0.80
CA ALA A 45 -15.02 -8.30 0.38
C ALA A 45 -14.49 -9.40 1.32
N LYS A 46 -14.98 -10.63 1.15
CA LYS A 46 -14.54 -11.77 1.96
C LYS A 46 -13.08 -12.10 1.61
N GLY A 47 -12.16 -11.76 2.51
CA GLY A 47 -10.85 -12.38 2.57
C GLY A 47 -9.68 -11.46 2.88
N LEU A 48 -8.75 -12.00 3.65
CA LEU A 48 -7.38 -11.50 3.87
C LEU A 48 -6.70 -11.11 2.54
N SER A 49 -7.09 -11.73 1.43
CA SER A 49 -6.54 -11.50 0.09
C SER A 49 -6.70 -10.06 -0.43
N PHE A 50 -7.83 -9.39 -0.18
CA PHE A 50 -8.00 -8.00 -0.65
C PHE A 50 -7.11 -7.03 0.14
N GLU A 51 -7.10 -7.15 1.46
CA GLU A 51 -6.24 -6.36 2.36
C GLU A 51 -4.76 -6.53 1.99
N ILE A 52 -4.32 -7.78 1.78
CA ILE A 52 -2.96 -8.07 1.31
C ILE A 52 -2.69 -7.41 -0.04
N PHE A 53 -3.63 -7.49 -0.99
CA PHE A 53 -3.44 -6.93 -2.33
C PHE A 53 -3.30 -5.41 -2.29
N VAL A 54 -4.16 -4.70 -1.57
CA VAL A 54 -4.07 -3.23 -1.47
C VAL A 54 -2.86 -2.79 -0.65
N ASN A 55 -2.46 -3.56 0.37
CA ASN A 55 -1.22 -3.31 1.11
C ASN A 55 0.03 -3.49 0.21
N PHE A 56 0.03 -4.52 -0.62
CA PHE A 56 1.07 -4.73 -1.63
C PHE A 56 1.10 -3.59 -2.65
N ALA A 57 -0.06 -3.09 -3.09
CA ALA A 57 -0.13 -1.93 -3.97
C ALA A 57 0.46 -0.67 -3.32
N SER A 58 0.23 -0.44 -2.02
CA SER A 58 0.87 0.65 -1.29
C SER A 58 2.38 0.45 -1.14
N LEU A 59 2.87 -0.77 -0.92
CA LEU A 59 4.30 -1.07 -0.92
C LEU A 59 4.91 -0.75 -2.30
N LEU A 60 4.28 -1.17 -3.38
CA LEU A 60 4.71 -0.83 -4.75
C LEU A 60 4.77 0.68 -4.97
N ALA A 61 3.77 1.43 -4.49
CA ALA A 61 3.78 2.89 -4.58
C ALA A 61 5.01 3.48 -3.87
N VAL A 62 5.33 3.02 -2.65
CA VAL A 62 6.53 3.44 -1.91
C VAL A 62 7.81 3.08 -2.68
N LEU A 63 7.92 1.86 -3.19
CA LEU A 63 9.09 1.42 -3.96
C LEU A 63 9.30 2.27 -5.22
N ILE A 64 8.23 2.65 -5.92
CA ILE A 64 8.30 3.48 -7.13
C ILE A 64 8.67 4.93 -6.80
N ILE A 65 8.04 5.51 -5.77
CA ILE A 65 8.27 6.90 -5.33
C ILE A 65 9.71 7.05 -4.84
N TYR A 66 10.16 6.16 -3.96
CA TYR A 66 11.48 6.22 -3.32
C TYR A 66 12.56 5.40 -4.03
N ARG A 67 12.35 4.97 -5.28
CA ARG A 67 13.28 4.09 -6.00
C ARG A 67 14.73 4.59 -6.00
N HIS A 68 14.94 5.90 -6.15
CA HIS A 68 16.27 6.49 -6.20
C HIS A 68 16.94 6.50 -4.82
N ASP A 69 16.19 6.81 -3.77
CA ASP A 69 16.67 6.79 -2.39
C ASP A 69 16.98 5.36 -1.94
N ILE A 70 16.13 4.40 -2.29
CA ILE A 70 16.33 2.97 -2.01
C ILE A 70 17.60 2.47 -2.71
N ILE A 71 17.78 2.77 -4.00
CA ILE A 71 19.01 2.39 -4.72
C ILE A 71 20.22 3.02 -4.05
N ARG A 72 20.18 4.32 -3.74
CA ARG A 72 21.28 5.03 -3.07
C ARG A 72 21.62 4.40 -1.71
N LEU A 73 20.62 4.08 -0.90
CA LEU A 73 20.80 3.43 0.40
C LEU A 73 21.44 2.05 0.25
N ILE A 74 20.99 1.25 -0.70
CA ILE A 74 21.55 -0.08 -0.98
C ILE A 74 23.00 0.05 -1.46
N THR A 75 23.29 0.92 -2.43
CA THR A 75 24.65 1.08 -2.98
C THR A 75 25.63 1.61 -1.95
N ASN A 76 25.23 2.63 -1.18
CA ASN A 76 26.07 3.23 -0.16
C ASN A 76 26.29 2.26 1.00
N GLY A 77 25.22 1.58 1.44
CA GLY A 77 25.30 0.55 2.48
C GLY A 77 26.23 -0.61 2.11
N LEU A 78 26.10 -1.16 0.90
CA LEU A 78 26.99 -2.21 0.41
C LEU A 78 28.43 -1.73 0.28
N THR A 79 28.65 -0.50 -0.22
CA THR A 79 29.99 0.07 -0.35
C THR A 79 30.65 0.26 1.02
N TYR A 80 29.90 0.76 2.00
CA TYR A 80 30.37 0.90 3.38
C TYR A 80 30.73 -0.45 4.00
N LEU A 81 29.89 -1.48 3.83
CA LEU A 81 30.14 -2.81 4.39
C LEU A 81 31.34 -3.52 3.75
N ILE A 82 31.53 -3.36 2.43
CA ILE A 82 32.59 -4.06 1.69
C ILE A 82 33.92 -3.33 1.77
N LYS A 83 33.95 -2.01 1.54
CA LYS A 83 35.18 -1.22 1.50
C LYS A 83 35.55 -0.58 2.85
N LYS A 84 34.64 -0.58 3.84
CA LYS A 84 34.78 0.19 5.09
C LYS A 84 35.16 1.65 4.85
N ASP A 85 34.76 2.21 3.70
CA ASP A 85 35.08 3.59 3.33
C ASP A 85 34.19 4.55 4.15
N PRO A 86 34.75 5.34 5.08
CA PRO A 86 33.98 6.26 5.90
C PRO A 86 33.33 7.40 5.11
N ALA A 87 33.73 7.63 3.84
CA ALA A 87 33.12 8.63 2.96
C ALA A 87 31.77 8.18 2.37
N ALA A 88 31.40 6.89 2.50
CA ALA A 88 30.13 6.35 2.01
C ALA A 88 28.95 6.50 2.99
N LYS A 89 29.14 7.23 4.10
CA LYS A 89 28.10 7.52 5.11
C LYS A 89 26.95 8.36 4.54
#